data_AF-A0A7V4DE67-F1
#
_entry.id   AF-A0A7V4DE67-F1
#
_cell.length_a   1.000
_cell.length_b   1.000
_cell.length_c   1.000
_cell.angle_alpha   90.00
_cell.angle_beta   90.00
_cell.angle_gamma   90.00
#
_symmetry.space_group_name_H-M   'P 1'
#
loop_
_entity.id
_entity.type
_entity.pdbx_description
1 polymer ?
#
loop_
_entity_poly.entity_id
_entity_poly.type
_entity_poly.pdbx_seq_one_letter_code
_entity_poly.pdbx_strand_id
1 'polypeptide(L)'
;QKRTEERIEALAEAQRRTEERVDKLTETVEALTEAQKRTEEEIRSLAAGLKRTREELGGLSRSFSYAFENEAYRMLPRVLKERYGFEVTERLIRTDVSGVEINFFGKGEREGKPVYFVGEAKIRLDDGKERVFQELERKAKAVQKEYGATDIVKILVTHFATRGFLRKAAEKGVIVIQSYEW
;
A
#
# COMPACT_ATOMS: atom_id res chain seq x y z
N GLN A 1 13.52 -83.99 -13.22
CA GLN A 1 13.03 -83.21 -14.38
C GLN A 1 11.65 -82.63 -14.13
N LYS A 2 10.60 -83.44 -13.92
CA LYS A 2 9.21 -82.94 -13.71
C LYS A 2 9.01 -81.82 -12.66
N ARG A 3 9.59 -81.94 -11.45
CA ARG A 3 9.53 -80.87 -10.42
C ARG A 3 10.25 -79.58 -10.80
N THR A 4 11.21 -79.64 -11.72
CA THR A 4 11.94 -78.47 -12.21
C THR A 4 11.12 -77.73 -13.27
N GLU A 5 10.46 -78.47 -14.16
CA GLU A 5 9.54 -77.94 -15.17
C GLU A 5 8.35 -77.22 -14.51
N GLU A 6 7.71 -77.86 -13.52
CA GLU A 6 6.60 -77.25 -12.75
C GLU A 6 7.03 -75.94 -12.04
N ARG A 7 8.26 -75.88 -11.53
CA ARG A 7 8.81 -74.65 -10.91
C ARG A 7 9.11 -73.56 -11.94
N ILE A 8 9.60 -73.93 -13.13
CA ILE A 8 9.86 -72.98 -14.21
C ILE A 8 8.55 -72.38 -14.72
N GLU A 9 7.50 -73.20 -14.88
CA GLU A 9 6.18 -72.74 -15.31
C GLU A 9 5.55 -71.78 -14.28
N ALA A 10 5.63 -72.11 -12.99
CA ALA A 10 5.15 -71.24 -11.91
C ALA A 10 5.92 -69.90 -11.84
N LEU A 11 7.23 -69.92 -12.09
CA LEU A 11 8.05 -68.69 -12.17
C LEU A 11 7.70 -67.85 -13.39
N ALA A 12 7.49 -68.47 -14.56
CA ALA A 12 7.07 -67.77 -15.77
C ALA A 12 5.70 -67.10 -15.60
N GLU A 13 4.74 -67.78 -14.93
CA GLU A 13 3.45 -67.19 -14.63
C GLU A 13 3.58 -66.01 -13.63
N ALA A 14 4.40 -66.17 -12.58
CA ALA A 14 4.66 -65.09 -11.63
C ALA A 14 5.34 -63.87 -12.29
N GLN A 15 6.26 -64.11 -13.23
CA GLN A 15 6.88 -63.07 -14.04
C GLN A 15 5.86 -62.36 -14.92
N ARG A 16 5.01 -63.10 -15.65
CA ARG A 16 3.94 -62.54 -16.50
C ARG A 16 2.98 -61.65 -15.70
N ARG A 17 2.56 -62.09 -14.51
CA ARG A 17 1.73 -61.28 -13.59
C ARG A 17 2.45 -60.04 -13.08
N THR A 18 3.78 -60.09 -12.96
CA THR A 18 4.58 -58.93 -12.56
C THR A 18 4.69 -57.92 -13.70
N GLU A 19 4.95 -58.37 -14.92
CA GLU A 19 4.97 -57.52 -16.13
C GLU A 19 3.62 -56.81 -16.32
N GLU A 20 2.50 -57.52 -16.23
CA GLU A 20 1.16 -56.91 -16.29
C GLU A 20 0.92 -55.84 -15.21
N ARG A 21 1.50 -55.99 -14.01
CA ARG A 21 1.41 -54.99 -12.94
C ARG A 21 2.30 -53.79 -13.21
N VAL A 22 3.47 -54.00 -13.81
CA VAL A 22 4.40 -52.94 -14.22
C VAL A 22 3.79 -52.11 -15.35
N ASP A 23 3.13 -52.74 -16.32
CA ASP A 23 2.44 -52.04 -17.41
C ASP A 23 1.33 -51.13 -16.87
N LYS A 24 0.46 -51.66 -16.01
CA LYS A 24 -0.60 -50.87 -15.34
C LYS A 24 -0.05 -49.71 -14.50
N LEU A 25 1.08 -49.94 -13.82
CA LEU A 25 1.74 -48.89 -13.06
C LEU A 25 2.28 -47.79 -13.98
N THR A 26 2.88 -48.18 -15.12
CA THR A 26 3.39 -47.25 -16.13
C THR A 26 2.26 -46.37 -16.68
N GLU A 27 1.13 -46.98 -17.08
CA GLU A 27 -0.05 -46.25 -17.53
C GLU A 27 -0.59 -45.28 -16.47
N THR A 28 -0.62 -45.71 -15.20
CA THR A 28 -1.06 -44.87 -14.08
C THR A 28 -0.12 -43.68 -13.87
N VAL A 29 1.20 -43.90 -13.96
CA VAL A 29 2.21 -42.84 -13.81
C VAL A 29 2.13 -41.84 -14.96
N GLU A 30 1.89 -42.29 -16.18
CA GLU A 30 1.68 -41.41 -17.35
C GLU A 30 0.42 -40.54 -17.17
N ALA A 31 -0.70 -41.14 -16.75
CA ALA A 31 -1.94 -40.41 -16.48
C ALA A 31 -1.77 -39.37 -15.34
N LEU A 32 -1.05 -39.73 -14.27
CA LEU A 32 -0.73 -38.81 -13.18
C LEU A 32 0.18 -37.67 -13.63
N THR A 33 1.18 -37.96 -14.47
CA THR A 33 2.08 -36.94 -15.03
C THR A 33 1.30 -35.92 -15.85
N GLU A 34 0.35 -36.38 -16.66
CA GLU A 34 -0.49 -35.49 -17.46
C GLU A 34 -1.45 -34.66 -16.58
N ALA A 35 -2.07 -35.28 -15.57
CA ALA A 35 -2.90 -34.56 -14.61
C ALA A 35 -2.10 -33.51 -13.82
N GLN A 36 -0.84 -33.79 -13.48
CA GLN A 36 0.06 -32.85 -12.83
C GLN A 36 0.38 -31.67 -13.76
N LYS A 37 0.71 -31.91 -15.04
CA LYS A 37 0.96 -30.83 -16.01
C LYS A 37 -0.22 -29.88 -16.14
N ARG A 38 -1.44 -30.43 -16.28
CA ARG A 38 -2.68 -29.62 -16.33
C ARG A 38 -2.87 -28.79 -15.07
N THR A 39 -2.62 -29.38 -13.90
CA THR A 39 -2.70 -28.67 -12.62
C THR A 39 -1.67 -27.53 -12.55
N GLU A 40 -0.44 -27.75 -13.00
CA GLU A 40 0.59 -26.70 -13.04
C GLU A 40 0.19 -25.54 -13.97
N GLU A 41 -0.43 -25.82 -15.11
CA GLU A 41 -0.94 -24.81 -16.03
C GLU A 41 -2.06 -23.98 -15.41
N GLU A 42 -3.02 -24.63 -14.74
CA GLU A 42 -4.10 -23.95 -14.02
C GLU A 42 -3.56 -23.06 -12.89
N ILE A 43 -2.57 -23.55 -12.12
CA ILE A 43 -1.90 -22.77 -11.08
C ILE A 43 -1.18 -21.55 -11.67
N ARG A 44 -0.47 -21.70 -12.80
CA ARG A 44 0.19 -20.56 -13.48
C ARG A 44 -0.84 -19.52 -13.94
N SER A 45 -1.96 -19.96 -14.49
CA SER A 45 -3.06 -19.07 -14.91
C SER A 45 -3.66 -18.32 -13.72
N LEU A 46 -3.92 -19.02 -12.61
CA LEU A 46 -4.44 -18.43 -11.38
C LEU A 46 -3.45 -17.41 -10.78
N ALA A 47 -2.16 -17.74 -10.73
CA ALA A 47 -1.12 -16.83 -10.25
C ALA A 47 -1.05 -15.55 -11.10
N ALA A 48 -1.16 -15.66 -12.42
CA ALA A 48 -1.21 -14.52 -13.33
C ALA A 48 -2.48 -13.68 -13.14
N GLY A 49 -3.63 -14.31 -12.93
CA GLY A 49 -4.88 -13.64 -12.57
C GLY A 49 -4.74 -12.84 -11.27
N LEU A 50 -4.24 -13.48 -10.22
CA LEU A 50 -4.02 -12.85 -8.91
C LEU A 50 -3.05 -11.68 -8.97
N LYS A 51 -1.99 -11.77 -9.79
CA LYS A 51 -1.06 -10.66 -10.03
C LYS A 51 -1.78 -9.46 -10.63
N ARG A 52 -2.57 -9.64 -11.68
CA ARG A 52 -3.35 -8.56 -12.32
C ARG A 52 -4.34 -7.91 -11.34
N THR A 53 -5.06 -8.70 -10.56
CA THR A 53 -5.97 -8.16 -9.54
C THR A 53 -5.24 -7.31 -8.51
N ARG A 54 -4.04 -7.71 -8.06
CA ARG A 54 -3.23 -6.91 -7.12
C ARG A 54 -2.80 -5.58 -7.74
N GLU A 55 -2.43 -5.58 -9.02
CA GLU A 55 -2.05 -4.37 -9.75
C GLU A 55 -3.23 -3.40 -9.88
N GLU A 56 -4.41 -3.91 -10.27
CA GLU A 56 -5.65 -3.12 -10.36
C GLU A 56 -6.07 -2.54 -9.01
N LEU A 57 -6.03 -3.33 -7.94
CA LEU A 57 -6.31 -2.86 -6.58
C LEU A 57 -5.30 -1.79 -6.13
N GLY A 58 -4.03 -1.94 -6.49
CA GLY A 58 -3.01 -0.90 -6.28
C GLY A 58 -3.30 0.39 -7.05
N GLY A 59 -3.82 0.28 -8.27
CA GLY A 59 -4.35 1.42 -9.04
C GLY A 59 -5.50 2.12 -8.32
N LEU A 60 -6.50 1.37 -7.86
CA LEU A 60 -7.66 1.90 -7.15
C LEU A 60 -7.28 2.61 -5.85
N SER A 61 -6.37 2.02 -5.07
CA SER A 61 -5.86 2.62 -3.82
C SER A 61 -5.19 3.99 -4.05
N ARG A 62 -4.43 4.12 -5.16
CA ARG A 62 -3.83 5.41 -5.57
C ARG A 62 -4.90 6.42 -5.98
N SER A 63 -5.86 6.03 -6.82
CA SER A 63 -6.96 6.92 -7.21
C SER A 63 -7.77 7.42 -6.02
N PHE A 64 -8.02 6.56 -5.03
CA PHE A 64 -8.68 6.96 -3.79
C PHE A 64 -7.83 7.94 -2.97
N SER A 65 -6.51 7.74 -2.90
CA SER A 65 -5.58 8.69 -2.27
C SER A 65 -5.59 10.06 -2.95
N TYR A 66 -5.58 10.11 -4.29
CA TYR A 66 -5.69 11.36 -5.04
C TYR A 66 -7.04 12.05 -4.82
N ALA A 67 -8.14 11.29 -4.79
CA ALA A 67 -9.46 11.84 -4.50
C ALA A 67 -9.52 12.46 -3.10
N PHE A 68 -8.94 11.80 -2.10
CA PHE A 68 -8.83 12.31 -0.74
C PHE A 68 -8.01 13.62 -0.66
N GLU A 69 -6.86 13.65 -1.33
CA GLU A 69 -6.00 14.85 -1.39
C GLU A 69 -6.71 16.02 -2.11
N ASN A 70 -7.41 15.72 -3.21
CA ASN A 70 -8.22 16.71 -3.94
C ASN A 70 -9.31 17.32 -3.07
N GLU A 71 -9.97 16.52 -2.25
CA GLU A 71 -10.98 17.03 -1.32
C GLU A 71 -10.35 17.90 -0.23
N ALA A 72 -9.21 17.48 0.31
CA ALA A 72 -8.45 18.28 1.25
C ALA A 72 -8.07 19.66 0.67
N TYR A 73 -7.62 19.74 -0.59
CA TYR A 73 -7.35 21.03 -1.24
C TYR A 73 -8.56 21.97 -1.29
N ARG A 74 -9.76 21.44 -1.48
CA ARG A 74 -11.00 22.24 -1.52
C ARG A 74 -11.38 22.75 -0.14
N MET A 75 -11.24 21.90 0.87
CA MET A 75 -11.77 22.18 2.21
C MET A 75 -10.78 22.92 3.12
N LEU A 76 -9.48 22.70 2.94
CA LEU A 76 -8.43 23.26 3.80
C LEU A 76 -8.52 24.78 3.98
N PRO A 77 -8.65 25.62 2.92
CA PRO A 77 -8.71 27.07 3.10
C PRO A 77 -9.85 27.51 4.02
N ARG A 78 -11.04 26.90 3.86
CA ARG A 78 -12.21 27.19 4.71
C ARG A 78 -11.95 26.78 6.16
N VAL A 79 -11.49 25.54 6.37
CA VAL A 79 -11.25 24.99 7.72
C VAL A 79 -10.17 25.79 8.45
N LEU A 80 -9.10 26.16 7.76
CA LEU A 80 -8.01 26.97 8.29
C LEU A 80 -8.50 28.35 8.74
N LYS A 81 -9.37 28.99 7.94
CA LYS A 81 -9.95 30.29 8.28
C LYS A 81 -10.91 30.19 9.47
N GLU A 82 -11.91 29.32 9.37
CA GLU A 82 -13.01 29.24 10.34
C GLU A 82 -12.57 28.73 11.73
N ARG A 83 -11.64 27.77 11.78
CA ARG A 83 -11.25 27.13 13.06
C ARG A 83 -9.95 27.64 13.64
N TYR A 84 -9.05 28.12 12.79
CA TYR A 84 -7.69 28.45 13.20
C TYR A 84 -7.29 29.90 12.91
N GLY A 85 -8.15 30.69 12.25
CA GLY A 85 -7.91 32.10 11.94
C GLY A 85 -6.81 32.32 10.88
N PHE A 86 -6.50 31.30 10.09
CA PHE A 86 -5.51 31.38 9.01
C PHE A 86 -6.20 31.70 7.68
N GLU A 87 -5.77 32.77 7.03
CA GLU A 87 -6.22 33.13 5.68
C GLU A 87 -5.20 32.63 4.66
N VAL A 88 -5.62 31.77 3.75
CA VAL A 88 -4.77 31.27 2.66
C VAL A 88 -4.73 32.33 1.56
N THR A 89 -3.59 32.99 1.37
CA THR A 89 -3.41 34.10 0.41
C THR A 89 -2.96 33.61 -0.96
N GLU A 90 -2.23 32.50 -1.02
CA GLU A 90 -1.84 31.81 -2.25
C GLU A 90 -2.44 30.41 -2.28
N ARG A 91 -2.93 29.97 -3.46
CA ARG A 91 -3.52 28.64 -3.62
C ARG A 91 -2.56 27.55 -3.11
N LEU A 92 -3.08 26.63 -2.29
CA LEU A 92 -2.33 25.44 -1.87
C LEU A 92 -2.01 24.57 -3.08
N ILE A 93 -0.74 24.16 -3.21
CA ILE A 93 -0.21 23.33 -4.31
C ILE A 93 0.59 22.14 -3.78
N ARG A 94 0.73 21.11 -4.61
CA ARG A 94 1.74 20.06 -4.44
C ARG A 94 3.02 20.54 -5.09
N THR A 95 4.14 20.44 -4.38
CA THR A 95 5.44 20.85 -4.93
C THR A 95 6.56 20.01 -4.35
N ASP A 96 7.70 20.01 -5.03
CA ASP A 96 8.97 19.57 -4.47
C ASP A 96 9.73 20.81 -3.94
N VAL A 97 10.28 20.70 -2.73
CA VAL A 97 11.14 21.71 -2.11
C VAL A 97 12.43 21.01 -1.69
N SER A 98 13.55 21.33 -2.34
CA SER A 98 14.85 20.72 -2.08
C SER A 98 14.85 19.17 -2.09
N GLY A 99 14.12 18.54 -3.03
CA GLY A 99 13.99 17.08 -3.14
C GLY A 99 13.05 16.46 -2.11
N VAL A 100 12.23 17.28 -1.45
CA VAL A 100 11.20 16.85 -0.51
C VAL A 100 9.83 17.24 -1.06
N GLU A 101 9.04 16.24 -1.40
CA GLU A 101 7.67 16.44 -1.85
C GLU A 101 6.75 16.89 -0.71
N ILE A 102 5.94 17.92 -0.95
CA ILE A 102 4.96 18.49 -0.01
C ILE A 102 3.58 18.42 -0.65
N ASN A 103 2.63 17.78 0.02
CA ASN A 103 1.26 17.66 -0.49
C ASN A 103 0.54 19.01 -0.45
N PHE A 104 0.59 19.70 0.69
CA PHE A 104 -0.02 21.02 0.82
C PHE A 104 1.04 22.07 1.12
N PHE A 105 1.47 22.78 0.09
CA PHE A 105 2.33 23.95 0.24
C PHE A 105 1.58 25.21 -0.17
N GLY A 106 1.73 26.28 0.60
CA GLY A 106 1.24 27.59 0.21
C GLY A 106 1.55 28.65 1.23
N LYS A 107 1.15 29.88 0.95
CA LYS A 107 1.33 31.02 1.85
C LYS A 107 -0.01 31.53 2.34
N GLY A 108 0.02 32.14 3.52
CA GLY A 108 -1.12 32.77 4.11
C GLY A 108 -0.72 33.81 5.13
N GLU A 109 -1.71 34.20 5.91
CA GLU A 109 -1.52 35.09 7.03
C GLU A 109 -2.40 34.70 8.20
N ARG A 110 -2.01 35.15 9.39
CA ARG A 110 -2.85 35.13 10.57
C ARG A 110 -2.61 36.42 11.33
N GLU A 111 -3.68 37.17 11.59
CA GLU A 111 -3.60 38.46 12.28
C GLU A 111 -2.58 39.41 11.60
N GLY A 112 -2.53 39.40 10.27
CA GLY A 112 -1.61 40.22 9.46
C GLY A 112 -0.15 39.75 9.44
N LYS A 113 0.20 38.63 10.09
CA LYS A 113 1.54 38.03 10.05
C LYS A 113 1.62 36.96 8.96
N PRO A 114 2.63 36.99 8.07
CA PRO A 114 2.78 36.00 7.02
C PRO A 114 3.13 34.63 7.60
N VAL A 115 2.53 33.58 7.05
CA VAL A 115 2.79 32.18 7.41
C VAL A 115 2.94 31.30 6.18
N TYR A 116 3.71 30.23 6.32
CA TYR A 116 3.83 29.18 5.33
C TYR A 116 3.08 27.93 5.79
N PHE A 117 2.26 27.35 4.92
CA PHE A 117 1.61 26.07 5.16
C PHE A 117 2.46 24.94 4.59
N VAL A 118 2.67 23.92 5.41
CA VAL A 118 3.32 22.67 5.01
C VAL A 118 2.45 21.52 5.49
N GLY A 119 1.93 20.74 4.56
CA GLY A 119 1.00 19.68 4.90
C GLY A 119 1.19 18.35 4.19
N GLU A 120 0.61 17.35 4.83
CA GLU A 120 0.60 15.94 4.46
C GLU A 120 -0.85 15.42 4.42
N ALA A 121 -1.16 14.59 3.42
CA ALA A 121 -2.43 13.87 3.35
C ALA A 121 -2.20 12.38 3.61
N LYS A 122 -2.84 11.83 4.65
CA LYS A 122 -2.72 10.41 4.95
C LYS A 122 -4.07 9.82 5.37
N ILE A 123 -4.67 8.99 4.52
CA ILE A 123 -6.00 8.39 4.79
C ILE A 123 -6.00 7.63 6.13
N ARG A 124 -4.97 6.82 6.37
CA ARG A 124 -4.79 6.03 7.59
C ARG A 124 -3.44 6.34 8.25
N LEU A 125 -3.40 6.24 9.57
CA LEU A 125 -2.22 6.47 10.40
C LEU A 125 -1.62 5.15 10.92
N ASP A 126 -1.49 4.17 10.04
CA ASP A 126 -1.00 2.81 10.27
C ASP A 126 0.52 2.70 10.23
N ASP A 127 1.20 3.53 9.43
CA ASP A 127 2.67 3.61 9.39
C ASP A 127 3.19 4.34 10.63
N GLY A 128 3.33 3.61 11.75
CA GLY A 128 4.01 4.02 12.97
C GLY A 128 3.87 5.51 13.28
N LYS A 129 2.81 5.90 14.00
CA LYS A 129 2.36 7.27 14.34
C LYS A 129 3.42 8.38 14.49
N GLU A 130 4.67 8.06 14.82
CA GLU A 130 5.78 9.01 14.84
C GLU A 130 6.29 9.43 13.45
N ARG A 131 6.27 8.52 12.48
CA ARG A 131 6.83 8.71 11.14
C ARG A 131 6.21 9.90 10.43
N VAL A 132 4.89 10.06 10.49
CA VAL A 132 4.20 11.20 9.86
C VAL A 132 4.65 12.54 10.45
N PHE A 133 4.96 12.59 11.74
CA PHE A 133 5.49 13.80 12.36
C PHE A 133 6.91 14.09 11.91
N GLN A 134 7.76 13.06 11.75
CA GLN A 134 9.11 13.21 11.21
C GLN A 134 9.09 13.66 9.74
N GLU A 135 8.15 13.14 8.96
CA GLU A 135 7.94 13.53 7.55
C GLU A 135 7.53 15.01 7.47
N LEU A 136 6.54 15.44 8.25
CA LEU A 136 6.14 16.86 8.32
C LEU A 136 7.28 17.77 8.78
N GLU A 137 8.07 17.33 9.77
CA GLU A 137 9.21 18.10 10.26
C GLU A 137 10.31 18.22 9.19
N ARG A 138 10.58 17.16 8.43
CA ARG A 138 11.51 17.20 7.29
C ARG A 138 11.02 18.17 6.22
N LYS A 139 9.73 18.16 5.89
CA LYS A 139 9.11 19.09 4.92
C LYS A 139 9.22 20.54 5.40
N ALA A 140 8.91 20.80 6.68
CA ALA A 140 9.03 22.14 7.26
C ALA A 140 10.48 22.66 7.22
N LYS A 141 11.47 21.81 7.53
CA LYS A 141 12.90 22.18 7.43
C LYS A 141 13.33 22.49 5.99
N ALA A 142 12.83 21.75 5.01
CA ALA A 142 13.11 22.04 3.60
C ALA A 142 12.59 23.43 3.22
N VAL A 143 11.35 23.75 3.59
CA VAL A 143 10.74 25.07 3.36
C VAL A 143 11.47 26.18 4.10
N GLN A 144 11.83 25.96 5.37
CA GLN A 144 12.60 26.92 6.15
C GLN A 144 13.93 27.26 5.47
N LYS A 145 14.65 26.25 4.97
CA LYS A 145 15.95 26.42 4.32
C LYS A 145 15.83 27.15 2.97
N GLU A 146 14.82 26.81 2.17
CA GLU A 146 14.67 27.34 0.80
C GLU A 146 14.05 28.73 0.77
N TYR A 147 13.05 28.98 1.61
CA TYR A 147 12.28 30.24 1.63
C TYR A 147 12.64 31.17 2.78
N GLY A 148 13.54 30.78 3.68
CA GLY A 148 13.85 31.56 4.89
C GLY A 148 12.65 31.71 5.84
N ALA A 149 11.67 30.81 5.74
CA ALA A 149 10.41 30.89 6.46
C ALA A 149 10.61 30.68 7.96
N THR A 150 10.14 31.62 8.78
CA THR A 150 10.17 31.55 10.25
C THR A 150 8.90 30.94 10.82
N ASP A 151 7.75 31.26 10.23
CA ASP A 151 6.43 30.88 10.73
C ASP A 151 5.82 29.83 9.80
N ILE A 152 6.00 28.55 10.17
CA ILE A 152 5.53 27.40 9.41
C ILE A 152 4.42 26.69 10.17
N VAL A 153 3.24 26.61 9.55
CA VAL A 153 2.08 25.88 10.05
C VAL A 153 2.09 24.48 9.45
N LYS A 154 2.29 23.47 10.31
CA LYS A 154 2.28 22.06 9.93
C LYS A 154 0.85 21.52 9.94
N ILE A 155 0.40 20.95 8.83
CA ILE A 155 -0.97 20.44 8.66
C ILE A 155 -0.94 18.95 8.32
N LEU A 156 -1.75 18.16 9.02
CA LEU A 156 -2.00 16.76 8.68
C LEU A 156 -3.48 16.56 8.40
N VAL A 157 -3.80 16.13 7.19
CA VAL A 157 -5.17 15.73 6.83
C VAL A 157 -5.27 14.22 6.87
N THR A 158 -6.22 13.68 7.65
CA THR A 158 -6.42 12.23 7.78
C THR A 158 -7.89 11.88 7.86
N HIS A 159 -8.27 10.63 7.61
CA HIS A 159 -9.66 10.23 7.82
C HIS A 159 -10.01 10.19 9.31
N PHE A 160 -9.11 9.66 10.13
CA PHE A 160 -9.32 9.51 11.57
C PHE A 160 -8.02 9.50 12.36
N ALA A 161 -8.02 10.20 13.49
CA ALA A 161 -6.96 10.24 14.47
C ALA A 161 -7.51 9.99 15.87
N THR A 162 -6.85 9.12 16.64
CA THR A 162 -7.26 8.87 18.03
C THR A 162 -6.97 10.08 18.92
N ARG A 163 -7.69 10.23 20.03
CA ARG A 163 -7.43 11.30 21.03
C ARG A 163 -5.97 11.37 21.47
N GLY A 164 -5.32 10.23 21.67
CA GLY A 164 -3.90 10.16 22.01
C GLY A 164 -2.99 10.72 20.92
N PHE A 165 -3.34 10.47 19.65
CA PHE A 165 -2.61 11.03 18.52
C PHE A 165 -2.81 12.55 18.40
N LEU A 166 -4.05 13.03 18.56
CA LEU A 166 -4.36 14.46 18.51
C LEU A 166 -3.60 15.25 19.59
N ARG A 167 -3.51 14.73 20.83
CA ARG A 167 -2.71 15.35 21.89
C ARG A 167 -1.24 15.46 21.50
N LYS A 168 -0.67 14.37 20.98
CA LYS A 168 0.73 14.33 20.55
C LYS A 168 1.01 15.26 19.35
N ALA A 169 0.06 15.38 18.42
CA ALA A 169 0.15 16.30 17.31
C ALA A 169 0.16 17.76 17.81
N ALA A 170 -0.70 18.09 18.78
CA ALA A 170 -0.74 19.42 19.39
C ALA A 170 0.58 19.76 20.11
N GLU A 171 1.16 18.82 20.87
CA GLU A 171 2.49 18.98 21.50
C GLU A 171 3.60 19.27 20.48
N LYS A 172 3.46 18.77 19.26
CA LYS A 172 4.41 18.97 18.15
C LYS A 172 4.07 20.17 17.25
N GLY A 173 3.04 20.94 17.58
CA GLY A 173 2.57 22.07 16.79
C GLY A 173 2.02 21.66 15.42
N VAL A 174 1.38 20.48 15.32
CA VAL A 174 0.77 19.97 14.10
C VAL A 174 -0.74 20.09 14.21
N ILE A 175 -1.35 20.81 13.26
CA ILE A 175 -2.80 20.89 13.09
C ILE A 175 -3.26 19.62 12.40
N VAL A 176 -4.11 18.83 13.07
CA VAL A 176 -4.72 17.65 12.47
C VAL A 176 -6.16 17.97 12.10
N ILE A 177 -6.51 17.75 10.84
CA ILE A 177 -7.86 17.93 10.30
C ILE A 177 -8.37 16.56 9.90
N GLN A 178 -9.46 16.12 10.51
CA GLN A 178 -10.08 14.84 10.16
C GLN A 178 -11.12 15.03 9.07
N SER A 179 -11.16 14.12 8.11
CA SER A 179 -11.90 14.34 6.86
C SER A 179 -13.42 14.39 6.98
N TYR A 180 -13.95 14.02 8.13
CA TYR A 180 -15.38 14.09 8.43
C TYR A 180 -15.74 15.36 9.19
N GLU A 181 -14.75 16.20 9.54
CA GLU A 181 -14.95 17.40 10.35
C GLU A 181 -15.27 18.64 9.53
N TRP A 182 -14.95 18.65 8.23
CA TRP A 182 -15.16 19.82 7.39
C TRP A 182 -16.61 20.01 6.95
#